data_AF-A0A847ZVH5-F1
#
_entry.id   AF-A0A847ZVH5-F1
#
_cell.length_a   1.000
_cell.length_b   1.000
_cell.length_c   1.000
_cell.angle_alpha   90.00
_cell.angle_beta   90.00
_cell.angle_gamma   90.00
#
_symmetry.space_group_name_H-M   'P 1'
#
loop_
_entity.id
_entity.type
_entity.pdbx_description
1 polymer ?
#
loop_
_entity_poly.entity_id
_entity_poly.type
_entity_poly.pdbx_seq_one_letter_code
_entity_poly.pdbx_strand_id
1 'polypeptide(L)' 'MTASNRETHAREWQGLTRHYYAYPYGERYIWGATAGMIKNLGDRLYGDA' A
#
# COMPACT_ATOMS: atom_id res chain seq x y z
N MET A 1 -11.74 6.72 10.84
CA MET A 1 -11.52 6.91 9.40
C MET A 1 -11.35 5.54 8.78
N THR A 2 -12.31 5.09 7.97
CA THR A 2 -12.38 3.72 7.47
C THR A 2 -11.19 3.43 6.55
N ALA A 3 -10.28 2.58 7.02
CA ALA A 3 -9.05 2.15 6.35
C ALA A 3 -9.33 1.21 5.16
N SER A 4 -10.29 1.54 4.29
CA SER A 4 -10.82 0.64 3.27
C SER A 4 -10.29 0.89 1.86
N ASN A 5 -9.25 1.73 1.71
CA ASN A 5 -8.61 2.04 0.43
C ASN A 5 -7.16 1.51 0.37
N ARG A 6 -6.86 0.43 1.09
CA ARG A 6 -5.55 -0.23 1.02
C ARG A 6 -5.75 -1.67 0.59
N GLU A 7 -5.21 -2.00 -0.56
CA GLU A 7 -5.16 -3.37 -1.06
C GLU A 7 -3.73 -3.90 -0.92
N THR A 8 -3.62 -5.15 -0.50
CA THR A 8 -2.34 -5.86 -0.51
C THR A 8 -2.36 -6.82 -1.69
N HIS A 9 -1.52 -6.57 -2.68
CA HIS A 9 -1.38 -7.44 -3.83
C HIS A 9 -0.10 -8.25 -3.69
N ALA A 10 -0.06 -9.43 -4.32
CA ALA A 10 1.11 -10.28 -4.37
C ALA A 10 1.48 -10.52 -5.84
N ARG A 11 2.77 -10.41 -6.17
CA ARG A 11 3.28 -10.75 -7.50
C ARG A 11 4.57 -11.53 -7.37
N GLU A 12 4.71 -12.54 -8.21
CA GLU A 12 5.96 -13.28 -8.32
C GLU A 12 7.01 -12.43 -9.06
N TRP A 13 8.16 -12.25 -8.43
CA TRP A 13 9.29 -11.52 -8.99
C TRP A 13 10.58 -12.30 -8.72
N GLN A 14 11.28 -12.72 -9.77
CA GLN A 14 12.53 -13.51 -9.68
C GLN A 14 12.39 -14.78 -8.80
N GLY A 15 11.25 -15.49 -8.91
CA GLY A 15 10.98 -16.70 -8.12
C GLY A 15 10.61 -16.44 -6.65
N LEU A 16 10.45 -15.18 -6.25
CA LEU A 16 10.02 -14.79 -4.91
C LEU A 16 8.65 -14.10 -4.99
N THR A 17 7.70 -14.53 -4.16
CA THR A 17 6.42 -13.83 -4.01
C THR A 17 6.64 -12.54 -3.23
N ARG A 18 6.48 -11.40 -3.89
CA ARG A 18 6.59 -10.09 -3.26
C ARG A 18 5.20 -9.50 -3.04
N HIS A 19 4.92 -9.18 -1.79
CA HIS A 19 3.74 -8.41 -1.42
C HIS A 19 4.01 -6.92 -1.61
N TYR A 20 3.04 -6.19 -2.16
CA TYR A 20 3.09 -4.74 -2.27
C TYR A 20 1.74 -4.12 -1.94
N TYR A 21 1.81 -2.87 -1.49
CA TYR A 21 0.63 -2.07 -1.22
C TYR A 21 0.16 -1.38 -2.48
N ALA A 22 -1.14 -1.44 -2.73
CA ALA A 22 -1.83 -0.69 -3.77
C ALA A 22 -2.94 0.15 -3.12
N TYR A 23 -3.05 1.41 -3.53
CA TYR A 23 -4.09 2.32 -3.09
C TYR A 23 -4.92 2.72 -4.32
N PRO A 24 -6.22 2.36 -4.40
CA PRO A 24 -7.09 2.85 -5.45
C PRO A 24 -7.29 4.37 -5.31
N TYR A 25 -7.16 5.07 -6.42
CA TYR A 25 -7.29 6.52 -6.53
C TYR A 25 -8.02 6.89 -7.82
N GLY A 26 -9.34 7.10 -7.71
CA GLY A 26 -10.23 7.21 -8.87
C GLY A 26 -10.13 5.93 -9.71
N GLU A 27 -9.82 6.09 -11.00
CA GLU A 27 -9.66 4.97 -11.95
C GLU A 27 -8.21 4.43 -12.01
N ARG A 28 -7.33 4.84 -11.09
CA ARG A 28 -5.90 4.50 -11.08
C ARG A 28 -5.50 3.81 -9.79
N TYR A 29 -4.40 3.07 -9.83
CA TYR A 29 -3.78 2.51 -8.63
C TYR A 29 -2.45 3.20 -8.35
N ILE A 30 -2.24 3.60 -7.10
CA ILE A 30 -0.94 4.04 -6.60
C ILE A 30 -0.25 2.82 -5.98
N TRP A 31 0.92 2.45 -6.48
CA TRP A 31 1.66 1.26 -6.06
C TRP A 31 3.16 1.54 -5.97
N GLY A 32 3.94 0.54 -5.54
CA GLY A 32 5.40 0.64 -5.46
C GLY A 32 5.90 1.57 -4.35
N ALA A 33 6.98 2.31 -4.62
CA ALA A 33 7.63 3.17 -3.62
C ALA A 33 6.69 4.23 -3.04
N THR A 34 5.84 4.83 -3.88
CA THR A 34 4.86 5.86 -3.45
C THR A 34 3.83 5.29 -2.49
N ALA A 35 3.29 4.10 -2.77
CA ALA A 35 2.38 3.41 -1.85
C ALA A 35 3.07 3.08 -0.51
N GLY A 36 4.36 2.73 -0.54
CA GLY A 36 5.17 2.56 0.67
C GLY A 36 5.31 3.86 1.48
N MET A 37 5.57 4.99 0.84
CA MET A 37 5.66 6.30 1.49
C MET A 37 4.32 6.70 2.14
N ILE A 38 3.21 6.53 1.42
CA ILE A 38 1.86 6.81 1.95
C ILE A 38 1.56 5.93 3.16
N LYS A 39 1.88 4.62 3.09
CA LYS A 39 1.73 3.72 4.23
C LYS A 39 2.54 4.19 5.43
N ASN A 40 3.83 4.46 5.24
CA ASN A 40 4.71 4.84 6.34
C ASN A 40 4.29 6.17 6.98
N LEU A 41 3.78 7.11 6.18
CA LEU A 41 3.23 8.36 6.69
C LEU A 41 1.94 8.11 7.47
N GLY A 42 1.01 7.33 6.92
CA GLY A 42 -0.24 6.97 7.59
C GLY A 42 0.00 6.23 8.92
N ASP A 43 0.90 5.26 8.92
CA ASP A 43 1.32 4.54 10.13
C ASP A 43 1.95 5.49 11.16
N ARG A 44 2.63 6.56 10.75
CA ARG A 44 3.17 7.56 11.69
C ARG A 44 2.14 8.56 12.20
N LEU A 45 1.18 8.95 11.37
CA LEU A 45 0.16 9.94 11.73
C LEU A 45 -0.99 9.34 12.53
N TYR A 46 -1.29 8.06 12.28
CA TYR A 46 -2.43 7.35 12.86
C TYR A 46 -2.03 6.10 13.65
N GLY A 47 -0.77 5.66 13.57
CA GLY A 47 -0.24 4.57 14.40
C GLY A 47 0.35 5.12 15.69
N ASP A 48 -0.56 5.52 16.57
CA ASP A 48 -0.39 5.68 18.02
C ASP A 48 -1.84 5.63 18.54
N ALA A 49 -2.32 4.58 19.24
CA ALA A 49 -1.67 3.64 20.15
C ALA A 49 -1.76 2.15 19.74
#